data_AF-A0AAE4A8D2-F1
#
_entry.id   AF-A0AAE4A8D2-F1
#
_cell.length_a   1.000
_cell.length_b   1.000
_cell.length_c   1.000
_cell.angle_alpha   90.00
_cell.angle_beta   90.00
_cell.angle_gamma   90.00
#
_symmetry.space_group_name_H-M   'P 1'
#
loop_
_entity.id
_entity.type
_entity.pdbx_description
1 polymer ?
#
loop_
_entity_poly.entity_id
_entity_poly.type
_entity_poly.pdbx_seq_one_letter_code
_entity_poly.pdbx_strand_id
1 'polypeptide(L)'
;MAFELSEEQRELAGTVDRLLADTTAGPRARQLIEAPDGWRELWDAVADLGALAMAAPEQSGGLGLGPVELVAVAEAVGRHLAPGPIVATAGAFVPTLAPLAAEHPLAAAALAAVAEDGATAALVASDPHPRAGAPAATA
;
A
#
# COMPACT_ATOMS: atom_id res chain seq x y z
N MET A 1 -2.54 -12.70 -27.46
CA MET A 1 -2.67 -12.19 -26.08
C MET A 1 -1.25 -12.03 -25.55
N ALA A 2 -0.87 -10.84 -25.09
CA ALA A 2 0.44 -10.59 -24.51
C ALA A 2 0.24 -10.41 -22.99
N PHE A 3 0.93 -11.23 -22.20
CA PHE A 3 0.90 -11.17 -20.72
C PHE A 3 2.20 -10.58 -20.15
N GLU A 4 3.08 -10.12 -21.04
CA GLU A 4 4.32 -9.47 -20.66
C GLU A 4 4.01 -8.07 -20.12
N LEU A 5 4.71 -7.71 -19.05
CA LEU A 5 4.64 -6.37 -18.49
C LEU A 5 5.17 -5.34 -19.50
N SER A 6 4.52 -4.18 -19.54
CA SER A 6 5.04 -3.03 -20.27
C SER A 6 6.42 -2.62 -19.75
N GLU A 7 7.13 -1.80 -20.51
CA GLU A 7 8.42 -1.28 -20.08
C GLU A 7 8.29 -0.46 -18.79
N GLU A 8 7.28 0.40 -18.71
CA GLU A 8 6.95 1.21 -17.53
C GLU A 8 6.63 0.34 -16.30
N GLN A 9 5.83 -0.72 -16.49
CA GLN A 9 5.53 -1.68 -15.42
C GLN A 9 6.77 -2.41 -14.92
N ARG A 10 7.68 -2.81 -15.81
CA ARG A 10 8.95 -3.44 -15.44
C ARG A 10 9.87 -2.47 -14.72
N GLU A 11 9.90 -1.21 -15.12
CA GLU A 11 10.71 -0.18 -14.49
C GLU A 11 10.22 0.13 -13.07
N LEU A 12 8.91 0.27 -12.88
CA LEU A 12 8.29 0.44 -11.56
C LEU A 12 8.61 -0.75 -10.66
N ALA A 13 8.36 -1.98 -11.14
CA ALA A 13 8.63 -3.20 -10.39
C ALA A 13 10.12 -3.29 -9.97
N GLY A 14 11.04 -2.99 -10.89
CA GLY A 14 12.47 -2.99 -10.61
C GLY A 14 12.91 -1.89 -9.63
N THR A 15 12.26 -0.73 -9.66
CA THR A 15 12.54 0.37 -8.72
C THR A 15 12.12 0.01 -7.31
N VAL A 16 10.90 -0.51 -7.14
CA VAL A 16 10.39 -0.96 -5.84
C VAL A 16 11.22 -2.15 -5.33
N ASP A 17 11.55 -3.12 -6.17
CA ASP A 17 12.36 -4.28 -5.77
C ASP A 17 13.74 -3.87 -5.25
N ARG A 18 14.43 -2.94 -5.93
CA ARG A 18 15.72 -2.41 -5.46
C ARG A 18 15.60 -1.67 -4.14
N LEU A 19 14.60 -0.80 -4.01
CA LEU A 19 14.36 -0.06 -2.76
C LEU A 19 14.19 -1.01 -1.57
N LEU A 20 13.36 -2.04 -1.75
CA LEU A 20 13.08 -3.02 -0.70
C LEU A 20 14.32 -3.88 -0.41
N ALA A 21 15.06 -4.28 -1.44
CA ALA A 21 16.31 -5.04 -1.26
C ALA A 21 17.34 -4.26 -0.43
N ASP A 22 17.51 -2.97 -0.71
CA ASP A 22 18.48 -2.11 -0.03
C ASP A 22 18.11 -1.87 1.45
N THR A 23 16.81 -1.77 1.74
CA THR A 23 16.29 -1.45 3.08
C THR A 23 16.11 -2.68 3.98
N THR A 24 15.87 -3.87 3.41
CA THR A 24 15.57 -5.09 4.19
C THR A 24 16.64 -6.19 4.12
N ALA A 25 17.80 -5.90 3.51
CA ALA A 25 18.90 -6.85 3.29
C ALA A 25 19.30 -7.69 4.52
N GLY A 26 19.51 -8.99 4.28
CA GLY A 26 20.05 -9.92 5.28
C GLY A 26 19.16 -10.02 6.53
N PRO A 27 19.68 -9.83 7.76
CA PRO A 27 18.88 -9.91 8.97
C PRO A 27 18.01 -8.66 9.21
N ARG A 28 18.14 -7.61 8.39
CA ARG A 28 17.50 -6.29 8.62
C ARG A 28 15.99 -6.38 8.63
N ALA A 29 15.36 -7.14 7.72
CA ALA A 29 13.91 -7.37 7.71
C ALA A 29 13.37 -7.79 9.10
N ARG A 30 14.02 -8.77 9.74
CA ARG A 30 13.64 -9.24 11.08
C ARG A 30 13.85 -8.17 12.14
N GLN A 31 14.99 -7.46 12.10
CA GLN A 31 15.28 -6.39 13.05
C GLN A 31 14.26 -5.25 12.98
N LEU A 32 13.81 -4.90 11.76
CA LEU A 32 12.77 -3.88 11.56
C LEU A 32 11.40 -4.34 12.11
N ILE A 33 11.07 -5.63 11.99
CA ILE A 33 9.84 -6.21 12.58
C ILE A 33 9.88 -6.20 14.11
N GLU A 34 11.04 -6.49 14.70
CA GLU A 34 11.21 -6.57 16.16
C GLU A 34 11.34 -5.17 16.81
N ALA A 35 11.77 -4.16 16.05
CA ALA A 35 11.91 -2.80 16.54
C ALA A 35 10.55 -2.08 16.59
N PRO A 36 10.23 -1.35 17.68
CA PRO A 36 9.11 -0.42 17.70
C PRO A 36 9.24 0.56 16.53
N ASP A 37 8.18 0.68 15.73
CA ASP A 37 8.14 1.54 14.55
C ASP A 37 9.28 1.32 13.53
N GLY A 38 9.94 0.16 13.55
CA GLY A 38 11.05 -0.15 12.64
C GLY A 38 10.65 -0.09 11.17
N TRP A 39 9.37 -0.23 10.85
CA TRP A 39 8.85 -0.14 9.49
C TRP A 39 8.77 1.29 8.92
N ARG A 40 8.93 2.35 9.72
CA ARG A 40 8.75 3.74 9.27
C ARG A 40 9.77 4.18 8.21
N GLU A 41 11.03 3.82 8.38
CA GLU A 41 12.09 4.15 7.40
C GLU A 41 11.73 3.61 6.00
N LEU A 42 11.27 2.36 5.96
CA LEU A 42 10.83 1.74 4.71
C LEU A 42 9.55 2.38 4.18
N TRP A 43 8.61 2.68 5.08
CA TRP A 43 7.34 3.30 4.73
C TRP A 43 7.51 4.65 4.06
N ASP A 44 8.34 5.52 4.63
CA ASP A 44 8.62 6.84 4.09
C ASP A 44 9.24 6.72 2.70
N ALA A 45 10.17 5.79 2.51
CA ALA A 45 10.78 5.57 1.20
C ALA A 45 9.78 5.02 0.15
N VAL A 46 8.82 4.19 0.56
CA VAL A 46 7.75 3.70 -0.32
C VAL A 46 6.71 4.80 -0.60
N ALA A 47 6.46 5.69 0.36
CA ALA A 47 5.63 6.87 0.21
C ALA A 47 6.23 7.86 -0.79
N ASP A 48 7.53 8.10 -0.73
CA ASP A 48 8.27 8.98 -1.64
C ASP A 48 8.21 8.51 -3.10
N LEU A 49 8.06 7.20 -3.33
CA LEU A 49 7.81 6.63 -4.67
C LEU A 49 6.35 6.81 -5.15
N GLY A 50 5.45 7.33 -4.31
CA GLY A 50 4.01 7.39 -4.56
C GLY A 50 3.31 6.03 -4.52
N ALA A 51 4.01 4.97 -4.11
CA ALA A 51 3.49 3.60 -4.19
C ALA A 51 2.33 3.34 -3.22
N LEU A 52 2.26 4.10 -2.11
CA LEU A 52 1.18 3.96 -1.12
C LEU A 52 -0.19 4.39 -1.66
N ALA A 53 -0.23 5.39 -2.53
CA ALA A 53 -1.44 5.94 -3.14
C ALA A 53 -1.49 5.69 -4.66
N MET A 54 -0.74 4.72 -5.17
CA MET A 54 -0.54 4.53 -6.61
C MET A 54 -1.84 4.35 -7.40
N ALA A 55 -2.84 3.67 -6.82
CA ALA A 55 -4.13 3.44 -7.46
C ALA A 55 -5.18 4.53 -7.15
N ALA A 56 -4.83 5.55 -6.37
CA ALA A 56 -5.70 6.69 -6.16
C ALA A 56 -5.72 7.58 -7.43
N PRO A 57 -6.82 8.29 -7.70
CA PRO A 57 -6.87 9.28 -8.76
C PRO A 57 -5.86 10.40 -8.53
N GLU A 58 -5.35 10.99 -9.61
CA GLU A 58 -4.37 12.08 -9.56
C GLU A 58 -4.92 13.32 -8.84
N GLN A 59 -6.24 13.54 -8.89
CA GLN A 59 -6.89 14.64 -8.17
C GLN A 59 -6.88 14.45 -6.65
N SER A 60 -6.57 13.23 -6.18
CA SER A 60 -6.36 12.90 -4.77
C SER A 60 -4.88 12.62 -4.45
N GLY A 61 -3.96 13.08 -5.31
CA GLY A 61 -2.51 12.94 -5.12
C GLY A 61 -1.94 11.57 -5.52
N GLY A 62 -2.75 10.68 -6.10
CA GLY A 62 -2.30 9.37 -6.56
C GLY A 62 -1.64 9.37 -7.95
N LEU A 63 -1.33 8.18 -8.44
CA LEU A 63 -0.69 7.96 -9.74
C LEU A 63 -1.65 7.42 -10.82
N GLY A 64 -2.91 7.16 -10.49
CA GLY A 64 -3.90 6.60 -11.42
C GLY A 64 -3.55 5.20 -11.94
N LEU A 65 -2.65 4.48 -11.26
CA LEU A 65 -2.16 3.17 -11.69
C LEU A 65 -3.15 2.04 -11.38
N GLY A 66 -2.98 0.93 -12.09
CA GLY A 66 -3.92 -0.18 -12.07
C GLY A 66 -3.53 -1.34 -11.15
N PRO A 67 -4.31 -2.42 -11.20
CA PRO A 67 -4.04 -3.62 -10.41
C PRO A 67 -2.74 -4.33 -10.80
N VAL A 68 -2.23 -4.15 -12.02
CA VAL A 68 -0.99 -4.81 -12.48
C VAL A 68 0.21 -4.23 -11.73
N GLU A 69 0.32 -2.91 -11.67
CA GLU A 69 1.37 -2.22 -10.94
C GLU A 69 1.28 -2.52 -9.43
N LEU A 70 0.06 -2.54 -8.89
CA LEU A 70 -0.19 -2.90 -7.48
C LEU A 70 0.28 -4.32 -7.15
N VAL A 71 0.03 -5.29 -8.04
CA VAL A 71 0.51 -6.66 -7.85
C VAL A 71 2.04 -6.70 -7.88
N ALA A 72 2.70 -5.96 -8.78
CA ALA A 72 4.15 -5.90 -8.82
C ALA A 72 4.75 -5.37 -7.51
N VAL A 73 4.13 -4.34 -6.92
CA VAL A 73 4.52 -3.83 -5.59
C VAL A 73 4.29 -4.88 -4.51
N ALA A 74 3.12 -5.52 -4.48
CA ALA A 74 2.79 -6.54 -3.48
C ALA A 74 3.74 -7.76 -3.55
N GLU A 75 4.12 -8.19 -4.75
CA GLU A 75 5.09 -9.26 -4.96
C GLU A 75 6.48 -8.89 -4.42
N ALA A 76 6.93 -7.65 -4.65
CA ALA A 76 8.20 -7.16 -4.13
C ALA A 76 8.17 -7.07 -2.59
N VAL A 77 7.08 -6.56 -2.01
CA VAL A 77 6.89 -6.51 -0.55
C VAL A 77 6.98 -7.90 0.07
N GLY A 78 6.31 -8.90 -0.53
CA GLY A 78 6.37 -10.29 -0.08
C GLY A 78 7.75 -10.91 -0.22
N ARG A 79 8.44 -10.68 -1.35
CA ARG A 79 9.79 -11.20 -1.64
C ARG A 79 10.81 -10.76 -0.60
N HIS A 80 10.72 -9.51 -0.16
CA HIS A 80 11.67 -8.88 0.76
C HIS A 80 11.24 -8.92 2.22
N LEU A 81 10.09 -9.57 2.52
CA LEU A 81 9.46 -9.59 3.84
C LEU A 81 9.35 -8.17 4.44
N ALA A 82 9.02 -7.21 3.59
CA ALA A 82 9.00 -5.80 3.93
C ALA A 82 7.94 -5.53 5.03
N PRO A 83 8.36 -5.00 6.19
CA PRO A 83 7.44 -4.73 7.28
C PRO A 83 6.59 -3.49 7.03
N GLY A 84 5.47 -3.40 7.74
CA GLY A 84 4.56 -2.26 7.70
C GLY A 84 3.28 -2.52 6.89
N PRO A 85 2.29 -1.61 6.97
CA PRO A 85 0.96 -1.82 6.41
C PRO A 85 0.88 -1.47 4.91
N ILE A 86 1.93 -1.75 4.11
CA ILE A 86 2.00 -1.35 2.69
C ILE A 86 0.86 -1.97 1.91
N VAL A 87 0.70 -3.29 1.96
CA VAL A 87 -0.37 -4.00 1.24
C VAL A 87 -1.75 -3.68 1.82
N ALA A 88 -1.86 -3.44 3.13
CA ALA A 88 -3.15 -3.05 3.72
C ALA A 88 -3.60 -1.66 3.22
N THR A 89 -2.66 -0.71 3.10
CA THR A 89 -2.93 0.65 2.67
C THR A 89 -3.08 0.72 1.14
N ALA A 90 -2.02 0.40 0.41
CA ALA A 90 -1.98 0.49 -1.05
C ALA A 90 -2.81 -0.59 -1.74
N GLY A 91 -2.88 -1.78 -1.15
CA GLY A 91 -3.49 -2.97 -1.75
C GLY A 91 -4.98 -3.17 -1.45
N ALA A 92 -5.47 -2.64 -0.32
CA ALA A 92 -6.87 -2.81 0.09
C ALA A 92 -7.60 -1.47 0.27
N PHE A 93 -7.07 -0.58 1.11
CA PHE A 93 -7.75 0.68 1.45
C PHE A 93 -7.88 1.62 0.24
N VAL A 94 -6.76 1.95 -0.41
CA VAL A 94 -6.72 2.87 -1.55
C VAL A 94 -7.61 2.42 -2.72
N PRO A 95 -7.49 1.19 -3.25
CA PRO A 95 -8.30 0.76 -4.38
C PRO A 95 -9.79 0.63 -4.05
N THR A 96 -10.15 0.44 -2.77
CA THR A 96 -11.56 0.43 -2.33
C THR A 96 -12.17 1.83 -2.36
N LEU A 97 -11.40 2.85 -1.99
CA LEU A 97 -11.87 4.25 -1.96
C LEU A 97 -11.71 4.99 -3.28
N ALA A 98 -10.75 4.60 -4.13
CA ALA A 98 -10.47 5.28 -5.39
C ALA A 98 -11.70 5.52 -6.29
N PRO A 99 -12.62 4.55 -6.49
CA PRO A 99 -13.82 4.77 -7.30
C PRO A 99 -14.82 5.76 -6.67
N LEU A 100 -14.76 5.97 -5.36
CA LEU A 100 -15.69 6.81 -4.61
C LEU A 100 -15.22 8.27 -4.52
N ALA A 101 -13.94 8.53 -4.82
CA ALA A 101 -13.30 9.83 -4.59
C ALA A 101 -13.99 11.00 -5.30
N ALA A 102 -14.53 10.77 -6.51
CA ALA A 102 -15.21 11.81 -7.29
C ALA A 102 -16.53 12.27 -6.66
N GLU A 103 -17.22 11.39 -5.95
CA GLU A 103 -18.58 11.62 -5.42
C GLU A 103 -18.57 11.86 -3.90
N HIS A 104 -17.53 11.43 -3.20
CA HIS A 104 -17.46 11.45 -1.75
C HIS A 104 -16.22 12.23 -1.26
N PRO A 105 -16.39 13.46 -0.74
CA PRO A 105 -15.27 14.29 -0.26
C PRO A 105 -14.42 13.62 0.83
N LEU A 106 -15.02 12.79 1.69
CA LEU A 106 -14.29 12.03 2.70
C LEU A 106 -13.38 10.96 2.09
N ALA A 107 -13.80 10.30 1.00
CA ALA A 107 -12.97 9.34 0.29
C ALA A 107 -11.77 10.06 -0.36
N ALA A 108 -12.01 11.18 -1.03
CA ALA A 108 -10.95 12.00 -1.63
C ALA A 108 -9.94 12.49 -0.57
N ALA A 109 -10.42 13.01 0.56
CA ALA A 109 -9.56 13.49 1.64
C ALA A 109 -8.74 12.35 2.28
N ALA A 110 -9.34 11.17 2.46
CA ALA A 110 -8.63 10.02 3.00
C ALA A 110 -7.54 9.51 2.05
N LEU A 111 -7.78 9.51 0.74
CA LEU A 111 -6.77 9.18 -0.26
C LEU A 111 -5.64 10.23 -0.30
N ALA A 112 -5.99 11.52 -0.23
CA ALA A 112 -5.02 12.60 -0.16
C ALA A 112 -4.12 12.49 1.08
N ALA A 113 -4.67 12.12 2.25
CA ALA A 113 -3.86 11.89 3.45
C ALA A 113 -2.84 10.74 3.27
N VAL A 114 -3.18 9.69 2.52
CA VAL A 114 -2.22 8.63 2.19
C VAL A 114 -1.15 9.15 1.22
N ALA A 115 -1.57 9.92 0.21
CA ALA A 115 -0.68 10.42 -0.84
C ALA A 115 0.28 11.52 -0.36
N GLU A 116 -0.20 12.46 0.43
CA GLU A 116 0.53 13.68 0.83
C GLU A 116 1.24 13.51 2.17
N ASP A 117 0.58 12.88 3.15
CA ASP A 117 1.09 12.76 4.52
C ASP A 117 1.68 11.38 4.82
N GLY A 118 1.60 10.44 3.87
CA GLY A 118 2.00 9.05 4.10
C GLY A 118 1.15 8.37 5.19
N ALA A 119 -0.13 8.73 5.33
CA ALA A 119 -0.99 8.14 6.34
C ALA A 119 -1.14 6.62 6.16
N THR A 120 -1.02 5.86 7.25
CA THR A 120 -1.31 4.42 7.24
C THR A 120 -2.81 4.20 7.29
N ALA A 121 -3.31 3.22 6.51
CA ALA A 121 -4.72 2.87 6.53
C ALA A 121 -4.95 1.36 6.40
N ALA A 122 -6.11 0.92 6.86
CA ALA A 122 -6.56 -0.45 6.70
C ALA A 122 -8.06 -0.47 6.44
N LEU A 123 -8.52 -1.48 5.71
CA LEU A 123 -9.94 -1.72 5.50
C LEU A 123 -10.46 -2.68 6.57
N VAL A 124 -11.48 -2.24 7.32
CA VAL A 124 -12.19 -3.08 8.29
C VAL A 124 -13.57 -3.41 7.72
N ALA A 125 -13.77 -4.67 7.33
CA ALA A 125 -15.07 -5.16 6.94
C ALA A 125 -15.78 -5.75 8.17
N SER A 126 -16.86 -5.11 8.60
CA SER A 126 -17.74 -5.66 9.64
C SER A 126 -18.52 -6.85 9.06
N ASP A 127 -18.47 -8.01 9.73
CA ASP A 127 -19.31 -9.15 9.37
C ASP A 127 -20.79 -8.79 9.65
N PRO A 128 -21.69 -8.81 8.65
CA PRO A 128 -23.12 -8.60 8.91
C PRO A 128 -23.75 -9.71 9.77
N HIS A 129 -23.05 -10.85 9.94
CA HIS A 129 -23.47 -11.96 10.79
C HIS A 129 -22.37 -12.28 11.82
N PRO A 130 -22.19 -11.46 12.86
CA PRO A 130 -21.13 -11.68 13.83
C PRO A 130 -21.25 -13.07 14.43
N ARG A 131 -20.16 -13.85 14.41
CA ARG A 131 -20.10 -15.12 15.13
C ARG A 131 -20.40 -14.86 16.61
N ALA A 132 -21.20 -15.73 17.23
CA ALA A 132 -21.47 -15.62 18.66
C ALA A 132 -20.15 -15.55 19.45
N GLY A 133 -19.93 -14.42 20.13
CA GLY A 133 -18.70 -14.16 20.91
C GLY A 133 -17.58 -13.40 20.19
N ALA A 134 -17.78 -12.92 18.96
CA ALA A 134 -16.81 -12.05 18.31
C ALA A 134 -16.66 -10.72 19.08
N PRO A 135 -15.43 -10.22 19.33
CA PRO A 135 -15.23 -8.93 19.95
C PRO A 135 -15.84 -7.84 19.05
N ALA A 136 -16.55 -6.88 19.66
CA ALA A 136 -17.07 -5.74 18.92
C ALA A 136 -15.89 -5.00 18.26
N ALA A 137 -16.01 -4.69 16.96
CA ALA A 137 -15.06 -3.84 16.28
C ALA A 137 -15.04 -2.49 17.01
N THR A 138 -13.93 -2.21 17.68
CA THR A 138 -13.70 -0.94 18.37
C THR A 138 -13.07 -0.01 17.35
N ALA A 139 -13.74 1.12 17.11
CA ALA A 139 -13.30 2.20 16.24
C ALA A 139 -12.42 3.20 17.02
#